data_AF-A0A7X1GZA7-F1
#
_entry.id   AF-A0A7X1GZA7-F1
#
_cell.length_a   1.000
_cell.length_b   1.000
_cell.length_c   1.000
_cell.angle_alpha   90.00
_cell.angle_beta   90.00
_cell.angle_gamma   90.00
#
_symmetry.space_group_name_H-M   'P 1'
#
loop_
_entity.id
_entity.type
_entity.pdbx_description
1 polymer ?
#
loop_
_entity_poly.entity_id
_entity_poly.type
_entity_poly.pdbx_seq_one_letter_code
_entity_poly.pdbx_strand_id
1 'polypeptide(L)'
;MISVESAGQTDVGQKRKGNEDSFLIDDQLQLYVVADGMGGRKAGEVASRLVVDTISKTMHKLVSAENPDQMVGVDRNLSSQANQLVYAIRRANLKTYEYAQNDETCKGMGSTVSAVYLSDTHAIISNVGDSPIFLIRDGRAEVVSTMHTVMAEQEALAPEGGLKLGQQYLHMITRAMGIGETVNPDTTEIFFKEGDILVICSDGLSDKAFAEEICEIVTHAAPQESCQKLVAMANERGGDDNITVIVLRLGALLPSSKPVPTASDATADLPEDRPQVLVEYDTDDASYSTFTRALRLDGIFLETSEPFSEGESLMMTITDPATQKTLMLSGIIMGRKAKGIEVVFDDLTPSQIETLKNLIRNL
;
A
#
# COMPACT_ATOMS: atom_id res chain seq x y z
N MET A 1 -11.53 10.17 0.93
CA MET A 1 -10.29 10.35 1.72
C MET A 1 -10.49 9.72 3.07
N ILE A 2 -9.65 8.76 3.44
CA ILE A 2 -9.67 8.15 4.77
C ILE A 2 -9.35 9.19 5.86
N SER A 3 -10.00 9.08 7.02
CA SER A 3 -9.58 9.79 8.23
C SER A 3 -8.33 9.14 8.80
N VAL A 4 -7.25 9.89 8.99
CA VAL A 4 -6.01 9.37 9.59
C VAL A 4 -5.61 10.26 10.74
N GLU A 5 -5.41 9.65 11.90
CA GLU A 5 -4.68 10.30 12.99
C GLU A 5 -3.23 9.85 12.91
N SER A 6 -2.33 10.79 12.61
CA SER A 6 -0.91 10.53 12.43
C SER A 6 -0.10 11.23 13.53
N ALA A 7 1.00 10.61 13.93
CA ALA A 7 2.04 11.27 14.72
C ALA A 7 3.40 10.65 14.41
N GLY A 8 4.46 11.43 14.59
CA GLY A 8 5.82 10.98 14.35
C GLY A 8 6.77 11.56 15.38
N GLN A 9 7.79 10.79 15.72
CA GLN A 9 8.84 11.22 16.63
C GLN A 9 10.17 10.62 16.20
N THR A 10 11.22 11.42 16.34
CA THR A 10 12.60 10.99 16.15
C THR A 10 13.43 11.42 17.36
N ASP A 11 14.39 10.59 17.75
CA ASP A 11 15.31 10.84 18.85
C ASP A 11 16.71 10.35 18.47
N VAL A 12 17.74 11.06 18.95
CA VAL A 12 19.13 10.73 18.66
C VAL A 12 19.57 9.41 19.32
N GLY A 13 18.86 8.93 20.32
CA GLY A 13 19.29 7.82 21.16
C GLY A 13 20.28 8.27 22.23
N GLN A 14 20.78 7.32 23.03
CA GLN A 14 21.71 7.60 24.12
C GLN A 14 23.18 7.51 23.70
N LYS A 15 23.49 6.78 22.62
CA LYS A 15 24.88 6.47 22.23
C LYS A 15 25.38 7.19 20.99
N ARG A 16 24.48 7.69 20.13
CA ARG A 16 24.85 8.44 18.93
C ARG A 16 25.08 9.92 19.25
N LYS A 17 25.87 10.59 18.40
CA LYS A 17 26.21 12.02 18.55
C LYS A 17 25.36 12.95 17.66
N GLY A 18 24.67 12.36 16.70
CA GLY A 18 23.85 13.04 15.71
C GLY A 18 22.75 12.08 15.27
N ASN A 19 21.72 12.66 14.67
CA ASN A 19 20.60 11.91 14.15
C ASN A 19 20.71 11.83 12.63
N GLU A 20 20.92 10.62 12.13
CA GLU A 20 20.99 10.32 10.71
C GLU A 20 19.65 9.82 10.16
N ASP A 21 18.63 9.66 11.00
CA ASP A 21 17.26 9.40 10.57
C ASP A 21 16.58 10.67 10.05
N SER A 22 15.67 10.49 9.10
CA SER A 22 14.71 11.50 8.65
C SER A 22 13.33 10.89 8.48
N PHE A 23 12.29 11.69 8.70
CA PHE A 23 10.92 11.25 8.45
C PHE A 23 10.04 12.36 7.86
N LEU A 24 8.91 11.95 7.27
CA LEU A 24 7.88 12.80 6.71
C LEU A 24 6.50 12.33 7.18
N ILE A 25 5.68 13.28 7.60
CA ILE A 25 4.24 13.13 7.75
C ILE A 25 3.61 14.20 6.88
N ASP A 26 2.91 13.77 5.83
CA ASP A 26 2.16 14.64 4.95
C ASP A 26 0.72 14.14 4.87
N ASP A 27 -0.12 14.61 5.80
CA ASP A 27 -1.55 14.25 5.85
C ASP A 27 -2.33 14.79 4.64
N GLN A 28 -1.81 15.79 3.91
CA GLN A 28 -2.49 16.30 2.72
C GLN A 28 -2.30 15.36 1.54
N LEU A 29 -1.08 14.83 1.36
CA LEU A 29 -0.80 13.78 0.40
C LEU A 29 -1.15 12.38 0.92
N GLN A 30 -1.42 12.21 2.22
CA GLN A 30 -1.51 10.91 2.86
C GLN A 30 -0.24 10.06 2.66
N LEU A 31 0.92 10.71 2.74
CA LEU A 31 2.24 10.13 2.50
C LEU A 31 3.09 10.21 3.77
N TYR A 32 3.63 9.06 4.17
CA TYR A 32 4.39 8.90 5.40
C TYR A 32 5.67 8.12 5.09
N VAL A 33 6.82 8.64 5.51
CA VAL A 33 8.11 8.09 5.13
C VAL A 33 9.05 8.12 6.33
N VAL A 34 9.78 7.03 6.56
CA VAL A 34 10.96 6.97 7.44
C VAL A 34 12.16 6.57 6.58
N ALA A 35 13.30 7.17 6.85
CA ALA A 35 14.56 6.89 6.18
C ALA A 35 15.68 6.92 7.21
N ASP A 36 16.42 5.82 7.32
CA ASP A 36 17.59 5.66 8.18
C ASP A 36 18.86 5.88 7.36
N GLY A 37 19.59 6.93 7.69
CA GLY A 37 20.77 7.35 6.96
C GLY A 37 22.02 6.62 7.41
N MET A 38 22.75 6.02 6.47
CA MET A 38 24.03 5.36 6.73
C MET A 38 25.17 6.07 6.01
N GLY A 39 26.33 6.13 6.66
CA GLY A 39 27.53 6.67 6.05
C GLY A 39 28.58 7.05 7.09
N GLY A 40 29.79 7.38 6.65
CA GLY A 40 30.77 8.01 7.53
C GLY A 40 30.42 9.48 7.82
N ARG A 41 31.04 10.06 8.86
CA ARG A 41 30.85 11.49 9.22
C ARG A 41 29.36 11.89 9.30
N LYS A 42 28.94 12.97 8.65
CA LYS A 42 27.54 13.45 8.60
C LYS A 42 26.81 13.01 7.33
N ALA A 43 27.34 12.01 6.63
CA ALA A 43 26.85 11.67 5.30
C ALA A 43 25.50 10.93 5.36
N GLY A 44 25.21 10.20 6.45
CA GLY A 44 23.91 9.55 6.65
C GLY A 44 22.78 10.55 6.80
N GLU A 45 22.95 11.57 7.66
CA GLU A 45 22.00 12.69 7.82
C GLU A 45 21.64 13.34 6.47
N VAL A 46 22.64 13.54 5.60
CA VAL A 46 22.42 14.12 4.26
C VAL A 46 21.64 13.16 3.36
N ALA A 47 21.98 11.87 3.38
CA ALA A 47 21.33 10.86 2.55
C ALA A 47 19.85 10.69 2.89
N SER A 48 19.51 10.46 4.17
CA SER A 48 18.11 10.25 4.60
C SER A 48 17.25 11.47 4.33
N ARG A 49 17.78 12.67 4.61
CA ARG A 49 17.11 13.94 4.30
C ARG A 49 16.84 14.08 2.80
N LEU A 50 17.84 13.77 1.97
CA LEU A 50 17.73 13.89 0.52
C LEU A 50 16.70 12.91 -0.05
N VAL A 51 16.62 11.70 0.50
CA VAL A 51 15.61 10.69 0.15
C VAL A 51 14.22 11.21 0.46
N VAL A 52 13.95 11.59 1.71
CA VAL A 52 12.63 12.07 2.17
C VAL A 52 12.17 13.31 1.38
N ASP A 53 13.04 14.32 1.27
CA ASP A 53 12.74 15.57 0.55
C ASP A 53 12.42 15.31 -0.93
N THR A 54 13.12 14.37 -1.57
CA THR A 54 12.95 14.08 -2.99
C THR A 54 11.70 13.28 -3.26
N ILE A 55 11.34 12.35 -2.36
CA ILE A 55 10.06 11.62 -2.45
C ILE A 55 8.90 12.61 -2.32
N SER A 56 8.87 13.44 -1.27
CA SER A 56 7.82 14.45 -1.06
C SER A 56 7.65 15.35 -2.29
N LYS A 57 8.73 15.97 -2.76
CA LYS A 57 8.70 16.88 -3.92
C LYS A 57 8.24 16.19 -5.20
N THR A 58 8.59 14.92 -5.40
CA THR A 58 8.19 14.17 -6.59
C THR A 58 6.72 13.78 -6.51
N MET A 59 6.26 13.32 -5.35
CA MET A 59 4.85 12.97 -5.13
C MET A 59 3.92 14.16 -5.30
N HIS A 60 4.23 15.33 -4.71
CA HIS A 60 3.45 16.55 -4.93
C HIS A 60 3.34 16.89 -6.43
N LYS A 61 4.44 16.78 -7.18
CA LYS A 61 4.43 17.05 -8.62
C LYS A 61 3.52 16.08 -9.36
N LEU A 62 3.64 14.78 -9.09
CA LEU A 62 2.84 13.75 -9.75
C LEU A 62 1.35 13.90 -9.46
N VAL A 63 0.98 14.18 -8.21
CA VAL A 63 -0.43 14.38 -7.81
C VAL A 63 -0.99 15.69 -8.38
N SER A 64 -0.16 16.73 -8.55
CA SER A 64 -0.58 18.02 -9.11
C SER A 64 -0.64 18.08 -10.64
N ALA A 65 0.00 17.15 -11.34
CA ALA A 65 0.13 17.20 -12.79
C ALA A 65 -1.03 16.50 -13.51
N GLU A 66 -1.61 17.15 -14.53
CA GLU A 66 -2.67 16.59 -15.40
C GLU A 66 -2.15 15.57 -16.44
N ASN A 67 -0.86 15.21 -16.42
CA ASN A 67 -0.25 14.28 -17.40
C ASN A 67 0.76 13.31 -16.73
N PRO A 68 0.33 12.08 -16.38
CA PRO A 68 1.17 11.03 -15.80
C PRO A 68 2.14 10.34 -16.80
N ASP A 69 2.02 10.63 -18.10
CA ASP A 69 2.66 9.89 -19.21
C ASP A 69 4.20 9.95 -19.28
N GLN A 70 4.88 10.53 -18.28
CA GLN A 70 6.35 10.61 -18.22
C GLN A 70 6.98 9.61 -17.24
N MET A 71 6.18 8.76 -16.59
CA MET A 71 6.71 7.74 -15.68
C MET A 71 7.33 6.59 -16.48
N VAL A 72 8.62 6.36 -16.26
CA VAL A 72 9.38 5.26 -16.87
C VAL A 72 9.47 4.09 -15.87
N GLY A 73 9.39 2.86 -16.37
CA GLY A 73 9.53 1.66 -15.56
C GLY A 73 8.28 1.29 -14.76
N VAL A 74 7.10 1.60 -15.31
CA VAL A 74 5.79 1.23 -14.76
C VAL A 74 5.69 -0.29 -14.64
N ASP A 75 5.35 -0.78 -13.45
CA ASP A 75 4.95 -2.15 -13.21
C ASP A 75 3.44 -2.27 -13.41
N ARG A 76 3.04 -3.11 -14.36
CA ARG A 76 1.61 -3.30 -14.70
C ARG A 76 0.84 -4.08 -13.63
N ASN A 77 1.54 -4.71 -12.68
CA ASN A 77 0.91 -5.40 -11.55
C ASN A 77 0.59 -4.47 -10.38
N LEU A 78 1.06 -3.21 -10.43
CA LEU A 78 0.83 -2.21 -9.40
C LEU A 78 -0.17 -1.17 -9.89
N SER A 79 -0.95 -0.60 -8.97
CA SER A 79 -1.82 0.54 -9.26
C SER A 79 -1.04 1.75 -9.76
N SER A 80 -1.74 2.72 -10.34
CA SER A 80 -1.13 3.99 -10.77
C SER A 80 -0.47 4.72 -9.59
N GLN A 81 -1.16 4.75 -8.44
CA GLN A 81 -0.68 5.35 -7.20
C GLN A 81 0.56 4.62 -6.65
N ALA A 82 0.58 3.28 -6.70
CA ALA A 82 1.76 2.51 -6.30
C ALA A 82 2.94 2.77 -7.24
N ASN A 83 2.70 2.84 -8.54
CA ASN A 83 3.71 3.22 -9.51
C ASN A 83 4.26 4.64 -9.26
N GLN A 84 3.41 5.59 -8.82
CA GLN A 84 3.86 6.95 -8.47
C GLN A 84 4.85 6.93 -7.30
N LEU A 85 4.55 6.15 -6.25
CA LEU A 85 5.44 5.99 -5.10
C LEU A 85 6.77 5.31 -5.52
N VAL A 86 6.70 4.22 -6.29
CA VAL A 86 7.88 3.53 -6.82
C VAL A 86 8.76 4.47 -7.65
N TYR A 87 8.14 5.27 -8.52
CA TYR A 87 8.85 6.27 -9.30
C TYR A 87 9.51 7.32 -8.41
N ALA A 88 8.81 7.84 -7.40
CA ALA A 88 9.36 8.82 -6.46
C ALA A 88 10.57 8.26 -5.69
N ILE A 89 10.50 7.00 -5.25
CA ILE A 89 11.61 6.30 -4.60
C ILE A 89 12.79 6.15 -5.56
N ARG A 90 12.57 5.67 -6.80
CA ARG A 90 13.64 5.55 -7.81
C ARG A 90 14.31 6.89 -8.12
N ARG A 91 13.53 7.97 -8.19
CA ARG A 91 14.06 9.34 -8.38
C ARG A 91 14.89 9.79 -7.18
N ALA A 92 14.45 9.48 -5.97
CA ALA A 92 15.20 9.77 -4.74
C ALA A 92 16.52 8.99 -4.68
N ASN A 93 16.51 7.71 -5.09
CA ASN A 93 17.73 6.91 -5.19
C ASN A 93 18.74 7.53 -6.15
N LEU A 94 18.33 7.78 -7.40
CA LEU A 94 19.22 8.34 -8.42
C LEU A 94 19.85 9.65 -7.95
N LYS A 95 19.05 10.54 -7.37
CA LYS A 95 19.53 11.83 -6.87
C LYS A 95 20.49 11.69 -5.68
N THR A 96 20.26 10.71 -4.81
CA THR A 96 21.14 10.40 -3.68
C THR A 96 22.47 9.84 -4.16
N TYR A 97 22.43 8.93 -5.13
CA TYR A 97 23.62 8.39 -5.80
C TYR A 97 24.42 9.49 -6.51
N GLU A 98 23.78 10.33 -7.32
CA GLU A 98 24.43 11.46 -7.99
C GLU A 98 25.07 12.43 -7.00
N TYR A 99 24.43 12.70 -5.86
CA TYR A 99 25.00 13.55 -4.83
C TYR A 99 26.24 12.92 -4.19
N ALA A 100 26.18 11.62 -3.86
CA ALA A 100 27.30 10.87 -3.28
C ALA A 100 28.52 10.83 -4.22
N GLN A 101 28.29 10.81 -5.54
CA GLN A 101 29.36 10.80 -6.54
C GLN A 101 30.01 12.17 -6.77
N ASN A 102 29.28 13.26 -6.51
CA ASN A 102 29.75 14.63 -6.76
C ASN A 102 30.38 15.31 -5.54
N ASP A 103 30.06 14.85 -4.33
CA ASP A 103 30.64 15.36 -3.08
C ASP A 103 31.50 14.31 -2.40
N GLU A 104 32.83 14.50 -2.42
CA GLU A 104 33.78 13.59 -1.78
C GLU A 104 33.56 13.41 -0.27
N THR A 105 32.89 14.35 0.42
CA THR A 105 32.56 14.20 1.84
C THR A 105 31.35 13.31 2.10
N CYS A 106 30.54 13.07 1.06
CA CYS A 106 29.34 12.25 1.09
C CYS A 106 29.49 10.95 0.28
N LYS A 107 30.71 10.64 -0.16
CA LYS A 107 31.01 9.45 -0.94
C LYS A 107 30.65 8.18 -0.20
N GLY A 108 29.84 7.34 -0.83
CA GLY A 108 29.35 6.09 -0.25
C GLY A 108 28.26 6.28 0.82
N MET A 109 27.67 7.47 0.94
CA MET A 109 26.47 7.64 1.75
C MET A 109 25.32 6.80 1.18
N GLY A 110 24.45 6.35 2.05
CA GLY A 110 23.23 5.66 1.67
C GLY A 110 22.13 5.91 2.68
N SER A 111 20.95 5.39 2.39
CA SER A 111 19.83 5.43 3.33
C SER A 111 18.95 4.21 3.14
N THR A 112 18.12 3.88 4.12
CA THR A 112 16.91 3.08 3.91
C THR A 112 15.77 3.98 3.43
N VAL A 113 14.66 3.37 3.03
CA VAL A 113 13.36 4.06 2.99
C VAL A 113 12.23 3.07 3.26
N SER A 114 11.32 3.46 4.14
CA SER A 114 10.05 2.79 4.39
C SER A 114 8.94 3.80 4.23
N ALA A 115 8.06 3.58 3.26
CA ALA A 115 7.03 4.51 2.87
C ALA A 115 5.64 3.86 2.91
N VAL A 116 4.68 4.62 3.41
CA VAL A 116 3.25 4.35 3.33
C VAL A 116 2.60 5.49 2.56
N TYR A 117 1.89 5.15 1.48
CA TYR A 117 1.03 6.09 0.75
C TYR A 117 -0.40 5.57 0.80
N LEU A 118 -1.30 6.33 1.41
CA LEU A 118 -2.70 5.92 1.56
C LEU A 118 -3.53 6.47 0.40
N SER A 119 -4.25 5.56 -0.24
CA SER A 119 -5.35 5.88 -1.15
C SER A 119 -6.69 5.82 -0.40
N ASP A 120 -7.80 5.96 -1.11
CA ASP A 120 -9.13 5.81 -0.51
C ASP A 120 -9.44 4.37 -0.05
N THR A 121 -8.76 3.36 -0.59
CA THR A 121 -9.12 1.94 -0.34
C THR A 121 -7.95 1.06 0.09
N HIS A 122 -6.72 1.49 -0.19
CA HIS A 122 -5.50 0.72 0.06
C HIS A 122 -4.42 1.56 0.71
N ALA A 123 -3.59 0.90 1.52
CA ALA A 123 -2.28 1.37 1.91
C ALA A 123 -1.24 0.77 0.97
N ILE A 124 -0.48 1.63 0.30
CA ILE A 124 0.65 1.23 -0.53
C ILE A 124 1.88 1.26 0.37
N ILE A 125 2.47 0.09 0.56
CA ILE A 125 3.64 -0.13 1.42
C ILE A 125 4.84 -0.34 0.50
N SER A 126 5.90 0.46 0.67
CA SER A 126 7.10 0.34 -0.15
C SER A 126 8.35 0.45 0.71
N ASN A 127 9.28 -0.49 0.54
CA ASN A 127 10.49 -0.57 1.37
C ASN A 127 11.78 -0.78 0.56
N VAL A 128 12.85 -0.14 1.01
CA VAL A 128 14.24 -0.43 0.67
C VAL A 128 15.08 -0.35 1.94
N GLY A 129 15.45 -1.51 2.49
CA GLY A 129 16.34 -1.61 3.64
C GLY A 129 15.70 -2.46 4.73
N ASP A 130 16.02 -2.15 5.97
CA ASP A 130 15.67 -2.95 7.15
C ASP A 130 14.86 -2.16 8.19
N SER A 131 14.31 -1.02 7.80
CA SER A 131 13.31 -0.29 8.58
C SER A 131 11.92 -0.93 8.35
N PRO A 132 11.27 -1.50 9.38
CA PRO A 132 10.02 -2.24 9.19
C PRO A 132 8.78 -1.34 9.16
N ILE A 133 7.74 -1.84 8.48
CA ILE A 133 6.38 -1.32 8.55
C ILE A 133 5.49 -2.41 9.16
N PHE A 134 4.86 -2.12 10.28
CA PHE A 134 3.92 -3.01 10.95
C PHE A 134 2.47 -2.62 10.64
N LEU A 135 1.63 -3.63 10.41
CA LEU A 135 0.16 -3.52 10.49
C LEU A 135 -0.30 -4.13 11.81
N ILE A 136 -1.04 -3.35 12.59
CA ILE A 136 -1.72 -3.80 13.78
C ILE A 136 -3.20 -3.95 13.46
N ARG A 137 -3.67 -5.20 13.51
CA ARG A 137 -5.06 -5.58 13.26
C ARG A 137 -5.46 -6.74 14.17
N ASP A 138 -6.67 -6.68 14.71
CA ASP A 138 -7.23 -7.74 15.56
C ASP A 138 -6.31 -8.14 16.74
N GLY A 139 -5.60 -7.14 17.32
CA GLY A 139 -4.70 -7.32 18.45
C GLY A 139 -3.37 -8.01 18.11
N ARG A 140 -2.95 -8.00 16.85
CA ARG A 140 -1.67 -8.58 16.39
C ARG A 140 -0.91 -7.56 15.55
N ALA A 141 0.41 -7.51 15.74
CA ALA A 141 1.33 -6.80 14.85
C ALA A 141 1.94 -7.77 13.84
N GLU A 142 1.88 -7.41 12.56
CA GLU A 142 2.49 -8.13 11.45
C GLU A 142 3.39 -7.19 10.66
N VAL A 143 4.60 -7.63 10.31
CA VAL A 143 5.47 -6.87 9.39
C VAL A 143 4.92 -7.03 7.97
N VAL A 144 4.52 -5.92 7.35
CA VAL A 144 3.95 -5.89 6.00
C VAL A 144 4.93 -5.40 4.94
N SER A 145 6.11 -4.93 5.36
CA SER A 145 7.22 -4.58 4.47
C SER A 145 8.14 -5.78 4.21
N THR A 146 8.63 -5.93 2.98
CA THR A 146 9.73 -6.85 2.69
C THR A 146 11.05 -6.29 3.22
N MET A 147 11.74 -7.03 4.08
CA MET A 147 13.00 -6.62 4.71
C MET A 147 14.20 -7.01 3.83
N HIS A 148 15.16 -6.09 3.66
CA HIS A 148 16.39 -6.32 2.88
C HIS A 148 17.59 -6.50 3.79
N THR A 149 17.54 -7.52 4.64
CA THR A 149 18.68 -7.98 5.43
C THR A 149 19.14 -9.34 4.93
N VAL A 150 20.41 -9.66 5.16
CA VAL A 150 20.96 -10.99 4.81
C VAL A 150 20.14 -12.10 5.47
N MET A 151 19.67 -11.88 6.70
CA MET A 151 18.85 -12.86 7.42
C MET A 151 17.47 -13.04 6.77
N ALA A 152 16.77 -11.95 6.46
CA ALA A 152 15.44 -12.02 5.84
C ALA A 152 15.49 -12.66 4.43
N GLU A 153 16.47 -12.31 3.61
CA GLU A 153 16.62 -12.91 2.28
C GLU A 153 16.96 -14.40 2.36
N GLN A 154 17.75 -14.82 3.35
CA GLN A 154 18.05 -16.23 3.53
C GLN A 154 16.84 -17.04 4.01
N GLU A 155 16.06 -16.51 4.95
CA GLU A 155 14.83 -17.16 5.42
C GLU A 155 13.83 -17.36 4.28
N ALA A 156 13.71 -16.38 3.38
CA ALA A 156 12.87 -16.48 2.18
C ALA A 156 13.35 -17.56 1.19
N LEU A 157 14.68 -17.75 1.06
CA LEU A 157 15.27 -18.73 0.15
C LEU A 157 15.29 -20.17 0.72
N ALA A 158 15.31 -20.33 2.05
CA ALA A 158 15.41 -21.63 2.70
C ALA A 158 14.54 -21.72 3.98
N PRO A 159 13.20 -21.82 3.84
CA PRO A 159 12.27 -21.86 4.98
C PRO A 159 12.47 -23.10 5.88
N GLU A 160 12.93 -24.22 5.31
CA GLU A 160 13.13 -25.50 6.00
C GLU A 160 14.61 -25.78 6.30
N GLY A 161 15.24 -24.96 7.14
CA GLY A 161 16.54 -25.28 7.74
C GLY A 161 17.77 -24.66 7.06
N GLY A 162 17.64 -23.42 6.58
CA GLY A 162 18.80 -22.61 6.18
C GLY A 162 19.89 -22.54 7.27
N LEU A 163 21.14 -22.29 6.87
CA LEU A 163 22.27 -22.06 7.77
C LEU A 163 21.88 -21.04 8.87
N LYS A 164 22.07 -21.39 10.14
CA LYS A 164 21.97 -20.38 11.22
C LYS A 164 23.11 -19.39 11.05
N LEU A 165 22.84 -18.24 10.44
CA LEU A 165 23.81 -17.16 10.38
C LEU A 165 24.12 -16.68 11.80
N GLY A 166 25.39 -16.39 12.03
CA GLY A 166 25.85 -15.84 13.30
C GLY A 166 25.33 -14.41 13.51
N GLN A 167 25.43 -13.95 14.76
CA GLN A 167 24.96 -12.63 15.18
C GLN A 167 25.62 -11.47 14.42
N GLN A 168 26.77 -11.71 13.76
CA GLN A 168 27.46 -10.70 12.95
C GLN A 168 26.69 -10.25 11.69
N TYR A 169 25.64 -10.96 11.28
CA TYR A 169 24.87 -10.65 10.07
C TYR A 169 23.56 -9.89 10.34
N LEU A 170 23.21 -9.62 11.61
CA LEU A 170 21.95 -8.99 11.99
C LEU A 170 21.72 -7.64 11.30
N HIS A 171 22.73 -6.77 11.29
CA HIS A 171 22.65 -5.41 10.75
C HIS A 171 23.22 -5.31 9.33
N MET A 172 23.35 -6.43 8.61
CA MET A 172 23.84 -6.42 7.23
C MET A 172 22.66 -6.31 6.28
N ILE A 173 22.48 -5.12 5.73
CA ILE A 173 21.49 -4.87 4.69
C ILE A 173 21.99 -5.30 3.31
N THR A 174 21.08 -5.80 2.49
CA THR A 174 21.35 -6.26 1.11
C THR A 174 20.91 -5.22 0.08
N ARG A 175 20.09 -4.24 0.48
CA ARG A 175 19.60 -3.17 -0.40
C ARG A 175 19.51 -1.84 0.34
N ALA A 176 19.98 -0.79 -0.33
CA ALA A 176 20.06 0.56 0.21
C ALA A 176 19.87 1.59 -0.89
N MET A 177 19.34 2.75 -0.52
CA MET A 177 19.22 3.94 -1.36
C MET A 177 20.59 4.61 -1.54
N GLY A 178 20.88 5.12 -2.73
CA GLY A 178 22.05 5.95 -3.01
C GLY A 178 23.37 5.20 -3.22
N ILE A 179 23.42 3.89 -2.99
CA ILE A 179 24.61 3.06 -3.21
C ILE A 179 24.85 2.75 -4.69
N GLY A 180 23.76 2.52 -5.43
CA GLY A 180 23.77 2.29 -6.88
C GLY A 180 22.90 3.29 -7.62
N GLU A 181 23.12 3.44 -8.93
CA GLU A 181 22.34 4.34 -9.79
C GLU A 181 20.85 3.98 -9.81
N THR A 182 20.53 2.69 -9.70
CA THR A 182 19.16 2.18 -9.67
C THR A 182 18.88 1.41 -8.38
N VAL A 183 17.61 1.38 -8.00
CA VAL A 183 17.09 0.55 -6.91
C VAL A 183 15.71 0.04 -7.27
N ASN A 184 15.40 -1.17 -6.81
CA ASN A 184 14.06 -1.74 -6.91
C ASN A 184 13.46 -1.80 -5.50
N PRO A 185 12.47 -0.93 -5.20
CA PRO A 185 11.73 -1.05 -3.95
C PRO A 185 10.79 -2.24 -4.00
N ASP A 186 10.69 -2.97 -2.90
CA ASP A 186 9.66 -3.97 -2.73
C ASP A 186 8.37 -3.25 -2.31
N THR A 187 7.32 -3.39 -3.12
CA THR A 187 6.06 -2.64 -2.98
C THR A 187 4.87 -3.58 -2.98
N THR A 188 3.97 -3.39 -2.03
CA THR A 188 2.73 -4.15 -1.89
C THR A 188 1.56 -3.21 -1.60
N GLU A 189 0.36 -3.63 -2.00
CA GLU A 189 -0.88 -2.88 -1.79
C GLU A 189 -1.78 -3.71 -0.88
N ILE A 190 -2.11 -3.16 0.30
CA ILE A 190 -2.94 -3.84 1.28
C ILE A 190 -4.23 -3.08 1.52
N PHE A 191 -5.35 -3.79 1.57
CA PHE A 191 -6.61 -3.22 2.06
C PHE A 191 -6.49 -2.96 3.55
N PHE A 192 -6.85 -1.75 3.97
CA PHE A 192 -7.01 -1.42 5.38
C PHE A 192 -8.48 -1.53 5.80
N LYS A 193 -8.70 -1.70 7.10
CA LYS A 193 -9.98 -1.65 7.77
C LYS A 193 -10.00 -0.47 8.72
N GLU A 194 -11.19 0.02 9.03
CA GLU A 194 -11.34 0.98 10.12
C GLU A 194 -10.80 0.38 11.42
N GLY A 195 -9.99 1.15 12.13
CA GLY A 195 -9.32 0.75 13.37
C GLY A 195 -7.94 0.13 13.17
N ASP A 196 -7.51 -0.15 11.93
CA ASP A 196 -6.13 -0.57 11.68
C ASP A 196 -5.14 0.51 12.12
N ILE A 197 -3.97 0.06 12.59
CA ILE A 197 -2.86 0.97 12.90
C ILE A 197 -1.65 0.54 12.09
N LEU A 198 -1.04 1.48 11.37
CA LEU A 198 0.26 1.28 10.73
C LEU A 198 1.35 1.94 11.58
N VAL A 199 2.47 1.24 11.76
CA VAL A 199 3.65 1.76 12.45
C VAL A 199 4.84 1.64 11.51
N ILE A 200 5.47 2.75 11.18
CA ILE A 200 6.73 2.79 10.42
C ILE A 200 7.83 3.13 11.42
N CYS A 201 8.93 2.39 11.46
CA CYS A 201 10.05 2.75 12.32
C CYS A 201 11.42 2.41 11.73
N SER A 202 12.47 3.07 12.21
CA SER A 202 13.86 2.67 11.99
C SER A 202 14.23 1.47 12.86
N ASP A 203 15.40 0.88 12.60
CA ASP A 203 15.90 -0.29 13.32
C ASP A 203 16.15 0.01 14.81
N GLY A 204 16.48 1.27 15.15
CA GLY A 204 16.68 1.70 16.52
C GLY A 204 15.46 1.49 17.43
N LEU A 205 14.24 1.38 16.87
CA LEU A 205 13.08 0.89 17.60
C LEU A 205 12.94 -0.63 17.53
N SER A 206 12.94 -1.22 16.33
CA SER A 206 12.61 -2.65 16.15
C SER A 206 13.65 -3.60 16.74
N ASP A 207 14.89 -3.14 16.93
CA ASP A 207 15.94 -3.88 17.65
C ASP A 207 15.73 -3.89 19.16
N LYS A 208 14.89 -2.97 19.66
CA LYS A 208 14.66 -2.76 21.10
C LYS A 208 13.27 -3.18 21.54
N ALA A 209 12.26 -3.11 20.69
CA ALA A 209 10.87 -3.40 21.01
C ALA A 209 10.35 -4.59 20.22
N PHE A 210 9.73 -5.56 20.90
CA PHE A 210 9.07 -6.67 20.24
C PHE A 210 7.75 -6.21 19.61
N ALA A 211 7.31 -6.90 18.54
CA ALA A 211 6.10 -6.58 17.81
C ALA A 211 4.84 -6.56 18.72
N GLU A 212 4.78 -7.45 19.70
CA GLU A 212 3.69 -7.52 20.69
C GLU A 212 3.66 -6.27 21.59
N GLU A 213 4.83 -5.74 21.97
CA GLU A 213 4.94 -4.54 22.79
C GLU A 213 4.56 -3.28 22.01
N ILE A 214 4.97 -3.23 20.73
CA ILE A 214 4.53 -2.19 19.79
C ILE A 214 3.00 -2.23 19.69
N CYS A 215 2.43 -3.41 19.44
CA CYS A 215 0.98 -3.63 19.35
C CYS A 215 0.25 -3.16 20.61
N GLU A 216 0.72 -3.56 21.78
CA GLU A 216 0.13 -3.20 23.07
C GLU A 216 0.10 -1.68 23.26
N ILE A 217 1.23 -1.00 23.01
CA ILE A 217 1.33 0.45 23.18
C ILE A 217 0.41 1.18 22.22
N VAL A 218 0.48 0.88 20.92
CA VAL A 218 -0.25 1.65 19.90
C VAL A 218 -1.75 1.45 19.97
N THR A 219 -2.20 0.30 20.46
CA THR A 219 -3.64 0.01 20.64
C THR A 219 -4.24 0.86 21.76
N HIS A 220 -3.50 1.11 22.85
CA HIS A 220 -4.02 1.73 24.06
C HIS A 220 -3.69 3.22 24.23
N ALA A 221 -2.93 3.82 23.31
CA ALA A 221 -2.54 5.22 23.37
C ALA A 221 -2.82 5.95 22.04
N ALA A 222 -3.04 7.26 22.13
CA ALA A 222 -3.15 8.13 20.96
C ALA A 222 -1.81 8.14 20.19
N PRO A 223 -1.80 8.33 18.85
CA PRO A 223 -0.59 8.22 18.04
C PRO A 223 0.64 8.96 18.63
N GLN A 224 0.45 10.20 19.09
CA GLN A 224 1.54 10.99 19.67
C GLN A 224 2.08 10.42 20.98
N GLU A 225 1.21 9.92 21.86
CA GLU A 225 1.62 9.29 23.12
C GLU A 225 2.29 7.93 22.86
N SER A 226 1.82 7.19 21.86
CA SER A 226 2.44 5.96 21.40
C SER A 226 3.87 6.19 20.92
N CYS A 227 4.11 7.20 20.07
CA CYS A 227 5.46 7.57 19.64
C CYS A 227 6.38 7.88 20.83
N GLN A 228 5.89 8.64 21.81
CA GLN A 228 6.67 9.00 23.01
C GLN A 228 7.03 7.77 23.83
N LYS A 229 6.07 6.86 24.05
CA LYS A 229 6.30 5.61 24.80
C LYS A 229 7.27 4.68 24.10
N LEU A 230 7.15 4.53 22.77
CA LEU A 230 8.04 3.68 21.98
C LEU A 230 9.49 4.21 21.98
N VAL A 231 9.66 5.51 21.76
CA VAL A 231 10.98 6.16 21.82
C VAL A 231 11.60 6.07 23.22
N ALA A 232 10.80 6.28 24.27
CA ALA A 232 11.26 6.15 25.65
C ALA A 232 11.69 4.70 25.94
N MET A 233 10.90 3.71 25.55
CA MET A 233 11.22 2.29 25.72
C MET A 233 12.54 1.91 25.03
N ALA A 234 12.75 2.34 23.78
CA ALA A 234 13.99 2.06 23.05
C ALA A 234 15.22 2.70 23.73
N ASN A 235 15.06 3.93 24.24
CA ASN A 235 16.09 4.63 25.01
C ASN A 235 16.40 3.95 26.35
N GLU A 236 15.38 3.53 27.10
CA GLU A 236 15.52 2.78 28.36
C GLU A 236 16.24 1.45 28.15
N ARG A 237 16.09 0.84 26.97
CA ARG A 237 16.79 -0.39 26.55
C ARG A 237 18.17 -0.15 25.93
N GLY A 238 18.70 1.06 26.08
CA GLY A 238 20.09 1.39 25.78
C GLY A 238 20.27 2.53 24.77
N GLY A 239 19.25 2.80 23.94
CA GLY A 239 19.31 3.86 22.93
C GLY A 239 20.58 3.80 22.08
N ASP A 240 20.86 2.61 21.54
CA ASP A 240 22.11 2.32 20.84
C ASP A 240 22.20 3.03 19.48
N ASP A 241 21.04 3.29 18.86
CA ASP A 241 20.91 3.96 17.58
C ASP A 241 19.94 5.15 17.61
N ASN A 242 19.84 5.84 16.48
CA ASN A 242 18.76 6.78 16.21
C ASN A 242 17.42 6.05 16.19
N ILE A 243 16.38 6.67 16.75
CA ILE A 243 15.09 6.04 16.93
C ILE A 243 14.05 6.93 16.27
N THR A 244 13.42 6.44 15.21
CA THR A 244 12.36 7.15 14.51
C THR A 244 11.14 6.27 14.36
N VAL A 245 9.97 6.84 14.64
CA VAL A 245 8.69 6.15 14.54
C VAL A 245 7.59 7.07 14.03
N ILE A 246 6.74 6.55 13.16
CA ILE A 246 5.46 7.14 12.76
C ILE A 246 4.36 6.15 13.13
N VAL A 247 3.29 6.63 13.76
CA VAL A 247 2.08 5.86 14.07
C VAL A 247 0.90 6.48 13.31
N LEU A 248 0.18 5.66 12.56
CA LEU A 248 -0.99 6.04 11.77
C LEU A 248 -2.19 5.22 12.23
N ARG A 249 -3.23 5.86 12.78
CA ARG A 249 -4.50 5.22 13.11
C ARG A 249 -5.51 5.50 12.01
N LEU A 250 -5.95 4.44 11.34
CA LEU A 250 -6.81 4.48 10.18
C LEU A 250 -8.28 4.48 10.62
N GLY A 251 -9.00 5.55 10.33
CA GLY A 251 -10.42 5.71 10.65
C GLY A 251 -11.35 5.40 9.48
N ALA A 252 -12.62 5.75 9.63
CA ALA A 252 -13.60 5.62 8.56
C ALA A 252 -13.26 6.52 7.35
N LEU A 253 -13.80 6.16 6.18
CA LEU A 253 -13.77 7.01 5.00
C LEU A 253 -14.55 8.30 5.28
N LEU A 254 -13.88 9.46 5.15
CA LEU A 254 -14.54 10.74 5.29
C LEU A 254 -15.47 10.96 4.09
N PRO A 255 -16.72 11.41 4.31
CA PRO A 255 -17.64 11.75 3.23
C PRO A 255 -17.03 12.88 2.40
N SER A 256 -16.78 12.63 1.11
CA SER A 256 -16.22 13.63 0.22
C SER A 256 -17.26 14.71 -0.11
N SER A 257 -16.84 15.98 -0.14
CA SER A 257 -17.71 17.13 -0.45
C SER A 257 -17.98 17.32 -1.96
N LYS A 258 -17.99 16.24 -2.75
CA LYS A 258 -18.48 16.25 -4.14
C LYS A 258 -19.63 15.25 -4.24
N PRO A 259 -20.81 15.64 -4.76
CA PRO A 259 -21.94 14.74 -4.84
C PRO A 259 -21.65 13.68 -5.92
N VAL A 260 -21.42 12.45 -5.47
CA VAL A 260 -21.51 11.24 -6.30
C VAL A 260 -22.68 10.43 -5.76
N PRO A 261 -23.60 9.91 -6.61
CA PRO A 261 -24.77 9.19 -6.15
C PRO A 261 -24.35 7.91 -5.42
N THR A 262 -24.81 7.74 -4.19
CA THR A 262 -24.54 6.58 -3.35
C THR A 262 -25.36 5.37 -3.81
N ALA A 263 -24.67 4.31 -4.24
CA ALA A 263 -25.22 2.96 -4.21
C ALA A 263 -24.98 2.38 -2.81
N SER A 264 -26.05 2.10 -2.08
CA SER A 264 -26.01 1.55 -0.74
C SER A 264 -25.66 0.06 -0.73
N ASP A 265 -24.90 -0.35 0.27
CA ASP A 265 -24.61 -1.72 0.67
C ASP A 265 -25.80 -2.68 0.63
N ALA A 266 -25.58 -3.85 0.03
CA ALA A 266 -26.18 -5.12 0.44
C ALA A 266 -25.46 -6.30 -0.25
N THR A 267 -24.30 -6.73 0.24
CA THR A 267 -23.89 -8.15 0.15
C THR A 267 -24.02 -8.78 1.53
N ALA A 268 -25.26 -8.96 1.97
CA ALA A 268 -25.59 -10.00 2.95
C ALA A 268 -25.82 -11.30 2.16
N ASP A 269 -25.35 -12.43 2.71
CA ASP A 269 -25.51 -13.77 2.13
C ASP A 269 -26.92 -13.97 1.55
N LEU A 270 -26.99 -14.03 0.22
CA LEU A 270 -28.25 -14.25 -0.49
C LEU A 270 -28.61 -15.75 -0.39
N PRO A 271 -29.88 -16.10 -0.08
CA PRO A 271 -30.30 -17.49 0.09
C PRO A 271 -30.06 -18.35 -1.17
N GLU A 272 -29.62 -19.60 -0.97
CA GLU A 272 -29.19 -20.52 -2.05
C GLU A 272 -30.28 -20.83 -3.10
N ASP A 273 -31.55 -20.58 -2.79
CA ASP A 273 -32.72 -20.96 -3.60
C ASP A 273 -33.14 -19.88 -4.64
N ARG A 274 -32.33 -18.84 -4.85
CA ARG A 274 -32.60 -17.79 -5.85
C ARG A 274 -32.31 -18.28 -7.28
N PRO A 275 -33.21 -18.07 -8.26
CA PRO A 275 -32.93 -18.39 -9.66
C PRO A 275 -31.68 -17.65 -10.16
N GLN A 276 -30.87 -18.38 -10.93
CA GLN A 276 -29.63 -17.87 -11.50
C GLN A 276 -29.87 -17.30 -12.89
N VAL A 277 -29.16 -16.20 -13.21
CA VAL A 277 -29.17 -15.58 -14.54
C VAL A 277 -27.92 -16.00 -15.29
N LEU A 278 -28.08 -16.42 -16.55
CA LEU A 278 -26.96 -16.64 -17.45
C LEU A 278 -26.46 -15.29 -17.98
N VAL A 279 -25.15 -15.08 -17.85
CA VAL A 279 -24.44 -13.95 -18.41
C VAL A 279 -23.35 -14.49 -19.33
N GLU A 280 -23.47 -14.19 -20.61
CA GLU A 280 -22.41 -14.40 -21.60
C GLU A 280 -21.66 -13.08 -21.75
N TYR A 281 -20.34 -13.10 -21.82
CA TYR A 281 -19.57 -11.87 -21.89
C TYR A 281 -18.27 -12.05 -22.65
N ASP A 282 -17.92 -11.03 -23.44
CA ASP A 282 -16.81 -11.03 -24.38
C ASP A 282 -15.74 -10.04 -23.96
N THR A 283 -14.48 -10.46 -24.14
CA THR A 283 -13.31 -9.58 -24.22
C THR A 283 -12.84 -9.50 -25.68
N ASP A 284 -11.82 -8.67 -25.95
CA ASP A 284 -11.23 -8.55 -27.29
C ASP A 284 -10.67 -9.88 -27.84
N ASP A 285 -10.36 -10.84 -26.97
CA ASP A 285 -9.67 -12.08 -27.33
C ASP A 285 -10.50 -13.36 -27.10
N ALA A 286 -11.58 -13.32 -26.30
CA ALA A 286 -12.34 -14.53 -25.94
C ALA A 286 -13.78 -14.25 -25.45
N SER A 287 -14.64 -15.26 -25.59
CA SER A 287 -16.03 -15.28 -25.11
C SER A 287 -16.20 -16.23 -23.93
N TYR A 288 -16.86 -15.78 -22.87
CA TYR A 288 -17.08 -16.54 -21.64
C TYR A 288 -18.56 -16.57 -21.25
N SER A 289 -18.94 -17.49 -20.36
CA SER A 289 -20.27 -17.50 -19.77
C SER A 289 -20.25 -17.93 -18.30
N THR A 290 -21.10 -17.32 -17.49
CA THR A 290 -21.28 -17.68 -16.08
C THR A 290 -22.71 -17.42 -15.61
N PHE A 291 -23.03 -17.94 -14.43
CA PHE A 291 -24.29 -17.68 -13.74
C PHE A 291 -24.08 -16.70 -12.60
N THR A 292 -25.06 -15.81 -12.37
CA THR A 292 -25.04 -14.90 -11.23
C THR A 292 -26.40 -14.74 -10.57
N ARG A 293 -26.36 -14.43 -9.27
CA ARG A 293 -27.51 -14.06 -8.43
C ARG A 293 -27.49 -12.59 -7.99
N ALA A 294 -26.42 -11.88 -8.34
CA ALA A 294 -26.08 -10.55 -7.84
C ALA A 294 -26.18 -9.50 -8.96
N LEU A 295 -27.34 -9.44 -9.61
CA LEU A 295 -27.69 -8.42 -10.59
C LEU A 295 -28.33 -7.21 -9.89
N ARG A 296 -27.81 -6.02 -10.16
CA ARG A 296 -28.31 -4.74 -9.65
C ARG A 296 -28.51 -3.74 -10.80
N LEU A 297 -29.11 -2.59 -10.51
CA LEU A 297 -29.33 -1.55 -11.54
C LEU A 297 -28.05 -0.85 -11.97
N ASP A 298 -27.06 -0.82 -11.08
CA ASP A 298 -25.78 -0.12 -11.21
C ASP A 298 -24.63 -1.07 -11.58
N GLY A 299 -24.84 -2.39 -11.55
CA GLY A 299 -23.81 -3.34 -11.91
C GLY A 299 -24.20 -4.80 -11.63
N ILE A 300 -23.21 -5.67 -11.75
CA ILE A 300 -23.35 -7.11 -11.63
C ILE A 300 -22.07 -7.72 -11.07
N PHE A 301 -22.21 -8.73 -10.19
CA PHE A 301 -21.08 -9.57 -9.81
C PHE A 301 -21.08 -10.85 -10.65
N LEU A 302 -19.99 -11.12 -11.37
CA LEU A 302 -19.83 -12.32 -12.18
C LEU A 302 -18.95 -13.32 -11.44
N GLU A 303 -19.51 -14.46 -11.05
CA GLU A 303 -18.75 -15.54 -10.42
C GLU A 303 -17.89 -16.23 -11.48
N THR A 304 -16.61 -15.86 -11.58
CA THR A 304 -15.72 -16.34 -12.64
C THR A 304 -14.29 -16.51 -12.13
N SER A 305 -13.63 -17.57 -12.59
CA SER A 305 -12.20 -17.79 -12.34
C SER A 305 -11.31 -17.12 -13.39
N GLU A 306 -11.89 -16.63 -14.48
CA GLU A 306 -11.14 -16.16 -15.63
C GLU A 306 -10.30 -14.92 -15.31
N PRO A 307 -9.14 -14.75 -15.98
CA PRO A 307 -8.25 -13.62 -15.74
C PRO A 307 -8.77 -12.37 -16.46
N PHE A 308 -9.15 -11.35 -15.69
CA PHE A 308 -9.50 -10.02 -16.20
C PHE A 308 -8.75 -8.93 -15.46
N SER A 309 -8.60 -7.78 -16.11
CA SER A 309 -7.97 -6.61 -15.52
C SER A 309 -9.02 -5.62 -15.00
N GLU A 310 -8.75 -4.94 -13.90
CA GLU A 310 -9.60 -3.82 -13.47
C GLU A 310 -9.53 -2.68 -14.49
N GLY A 311 -10.67 -2.06 -14.80
CA GLY A 311 -10.83 -1.07 -15.86
C GLY A 311 -11.07 -1.64 -17.26
N GLU A 312 -11.04 -2.95 -17.43
CA GLU A 312 -11.37 -3.60 -18.71
C GLU A 312 -12.87 -3.49 -18.99
N SER A 313 -13.23 -3.16 -20.23
CA SER A 313 -14.62 -3.11 -20.68
C SER A 313 -15.07 -4.49 -21.14
N LEU A 314 -16.26 -4.90 -20.71
CA LEU A 314 -16.91 -6.13 -21.11
C LEU A 314 -18.19 -5.82 -21.88
N MET A 315 -18.40 -6.53 -22.98
CA MET A 315 -19.72 -6.64 -23.59
C MET A 315 -20.40 -7.86 -23.00
N MET A 316 -21.57 -7.67 -22.39
CA MET A 316 -22.33 -8.71 -21.70
C MET A 316 -23.70 -8.90 -22.34
N THR A 317 -24.12 -10.15 -22.47
CA THR A 317 -25.48 -10.57 -22.82
C THR A 317 -26.10 -11.29 -21.64
N ILE A 318 -27.14 -10.68 -21.06
CA ILE A 318 -27.87 -11.21 -19.91
C ILE A 318 -29.16 -11.88 -20.41
N THR A 319 -29.37 -13.15 -20.06
CA THR A 319 -30.55 -13.92 -20.51
C THR A 319 -31.52 -14.17 -19.37
N ASP A 320 -32.77 -13.72 -19.52
CA ASP A 320 -33.86 -14.02 -18.58
C ASP A 320 -34.21 -15.51 -18.64
N PRO A 321 -34.05 -16.27 -17.54
CA PRO A 321 -34.35 -17.70 -17.52
C PRO A 321 -35.83 -18.01 -17.76
N ALA A 322 -36.74 -17.13 -17.36
CA ALA A 322 -38.19 -17.34 -17.46
C ALA A 322 -38.75 -16.99 -18.85
N THR A 323 -38.25 -15.92 -19.47
CA THR A 323 -38.77 -15.42 -20.75
C THR A 323 -37.89 -15.73 -21.96
N GLN A 324 -36.65 -16.21 -21.73
CA GLN A 324 -35.63 -16.44 -22.76
C GLN A 324 -35.27 -15.18 -23.57
N LYS A 325 -35.60 -14.00 -23.06
CA LYS A 325 -35.20 -12.72 -23.67
C LYS A 325 -33.80 -12.34 -23.22
N THR A 326 -33.02 -11.80 -24.16
CA THR A 326 -31.66 -11.34 -23.92
C THR A 326 -31.58 -9.81 -23.84
N LEU A 327 -30.69 -9.32 -23.01
CA LEU A 327 -30.36 -7.91 -22.84
C LEU A 327 -28.85 -7.72 -22.99
N MET A 328 -28.43 -6.93 -23.96
CA MET A 328 -27.01 -6.58 -24.15
C MET A 328 -26.66 -5.30 -23.43
N LEU A 329 -25.56 -5.33 -22.68
CA LEU A 329 -25.02 -4.25 -21.86
C LEU A 329 -23.50 -4.20 -22.02
N SER A 330 -22.92 -3.01 -21.97
CA SER A 330 -21.49 -2.85 -21.72
C SER A 330 -21.27 -2.51 -20.25
N GLY A 331 -20.10 -2.86 -19.74
CA GLY A 331 -19.70 -2.44 -18.39
C GLY A 331 -18.21 -2.53 -18.17
N ILE A 332 -17.74 -1.88 -17.12
CA ILE A 332 -16.33 -1.81 -16.74
C ILE A 332 -16.12 -2.66 -15.50
N ILE A 333 -15.06 -3.47 -15.52
CA ILE A 333 -14.64 -4.25 -14.36
C ILE A 333 -14.11 -3.30 -13.30
N MET A 334 -14.81 -3.22 -12.18
CA MET A 334 -14.46 -2.35 -11.05
C MET A 334 -13.55 -3.02 -10.03
N GLY A 335 -13.53 -4.35 -10.00
CA GLY A 335 -12.72 -5.06 -9.02
C GLY A 335 -12.81 -6.58 -9.09
N ARG A 336 -11.76 -7.27 -8.66
CA ARG A 336 -11.77 -8.73 -8.47
C ARG A 336 -12.00 -9.10 -7.01
N LYS A 337 -12.97 -10.00 -6.77
CA LYS A 337 -13.21 -10.64 -5.47
C LYS A 337 -12.78 -12.11 -5.53
N ALA A 338 -12.69 -12.75 -4.36
CA ALA A 338 -12.25 -14.15 -4.24
C ALA A 338 -13.05 -15.16 -5.09
N LYS A 339 -14.29 -14.83 -5.50
CA LYS A 339 -15.16 -15.70 -6.29
C LYS A 339 -15.48 -15.18 -7.69
N GLY A 340 -14.95 -14.03 -8.12
CA GLY A 340 -15.40 -13.40 -9.34
C GLY A 340 -15.00 -11.94 -9.53
N ILE A 341 -15.68 -11.24 -10.41
CA ILE A 341 -15.44 -9.83 -10.74
C ILE A 341 -16.71 -8.99 -10.54
N GLU A 342 -16.56 -7.75 -10.11
CA GLU A 342 -17.63 -6.75 -10.10
C GLU A 342 -17.55 -5.89 -11.35
N VAL A 343 -18.68 -5.77 -12.05
CA VAL A 343 -18.79 -5.00 -13.29
C VAL A 343 -19.87 -3.94 -13.10
N VAL A 344 -19.54 -2.68 -13.37
CA VAL A 344 -20.49 -1.56 -13.39
C VAL A 344 -20.94 -1.33 -14.82
N PHE A 345 -22.24 -1.13 -15.04
CA PHE A 345 -22.75 -0.90 -16.39
C PHE A 345 -22.43 0.51 -16.91
N ASP A 346 -22.09 0.62 -18.19
CA ASP A 346 -21.86 1.91 -18.85
C ASP A 346 -23.19 2.49 -19.38
N ASP A 347 -23.47 3.75 -19.03
CA ASP A 347 -24.49 4.62 -19.65
C ASP A 347 -25.80 3.92 -20.08
N LEU A 348 -26.47 3.25 -19.14
CA LEU A 348 -27.72 2.53 -19.38
C LEU A 348 -28.83 3.42 -19.96
N THR A 349 -29.42 3.00 -21.09
CA THR A 349 -30.60 3.69 -21.64
C THR A 349 -31.84 3.47 -20.77
N PRO A 350 -32.84 4.38 -20.79
CA PRO A 350 -34.09 4.19 -20.03
C PRO A 350 -34.81 2.87 -20.32
N SER A 351 -34.71 2.36 -21.55
CA SER A 351 -35.26 1.05 -21.95
C SER A 351 -34.49 -0.11 -21.33
N GLN A 352 -33.16 -0.04 -21.29
CA GLN A 352 -32.32 -1.04 -20.62
C GLN A 352 -32.58 -1.04 -19.12
N ILE A 353 -32.69 0.13 -18.48
CA ILE A 353 -33.03 0.26 -17.05
C ILE A 353 -34.36 -0.42 -16.73
N GLU A 354 -35.40 -0.18 -17.52
CA GLU A 354 -36.71 -0.79 -17.29
C GLU A 354 -36.69 -2.31 -17.49
N THR A 355 -35.92 -2.79 -18.47
CA THR A 355 -35.73 -4.22 -18.70
C THR A 355 -34.96 -4.87 -17.55
N LEU A 356 -33.89 -4.25 -17.07
CA LEU A 356 -33.11 -4.67 -15.90
C LEU A 356 -33.98 -4.72 -14.63
N LYS A 357 -34.84 -3.72 -14.40
CA LYS A 357 -35.78 -3.72 -13.26
C LYS A 357 -36.73 -4.91 -13.31
N ASN A 358 -37.26 -5.22 -14.49
CA ASN A 358 -38.17 -6.34 -14.65
C ASN A 358 -37.44 -7.68 -14.47
N LEU A 359 -36.22 -7.79 -14.97
CA LEU A 359 -35.37 -8.96 -14.75
C LEU A 359 -35.05 -9.14 -13.26
N ILE A 360 -34.60 -8.09 -12.57
CA ILE A 360 -34.29 -8.11 -11.13
C ILE A 360 -35.52 -8.47 -10.29
N ARG A 361 -36.73 -8.04 -10.68
CA ARG A 361 -37.99 -8.40 -10.00
C ARG A 361 -38.35 -9.88 -10.15
N ASN A 362 -37.92 -10.52 -11.24
CA ASN A 362 -38.19 -11.92 -11.52
C ASN A 362 -37.14 -12.86 -10.90
N LEU A 363 -36.06 -12.30 -10.35
CA LEU A 363 -35.00 -12.99 -9.62
C LEU A 363 -35.22 -12.88 -8.12
#